data_AF-A0A6N7ZCS6-F1
#
_entry.id   AF-A0A6N7ZCS6-F1
#
_cell.length_a   1.000
_cell.length_b   1.000
_cell.length_c   1.000
_cell.angle_alpha   90.00
_cell.angle_beta   90.00
_cell.angle_gamma   90.00
#
_symmetry.space_group_name_H-M   'P 1'
#
loop_
_entity.id
_entity.type
_entity.pdbx_description
1 polymer ?
#
loop_
_entity_poly.entity_id
_entity_poly.type
_entity_poly.pdbx_seq_one_letter_code
_entity_poly.pdbx_strand_id
1 'polypeptide(L)'
;GIPLEIIQRYLNFHYSVSLDLFGSETSTNAANYYTAGLKGRWQETRRRDDHQLTDTAAVLDKPNADGTWSTDEVQTVLALNLDLRGEYTADCRSGTKRWNRILDDAGISFRFSLPHPGFHRQVGLNAGVHITPEGSIVDEATWEANRKRWLPTSEDLAFVRSLMHPVYERGKIAGWIAPPANGINGQPFDYEYVHLP
;
A
#
# COMPACT_ATOMS: atom_id res chain seq x y z
N GLY A 1 13.01 20.13 -0.08
CA GLY A 1 12.59 18.72 0.05
C GLY A 1 11.13 18.63 0.45
N ILE A 2 10.56 17.43 0.45
CA ILE A 2 9.18 17.18 0.86
C ILE A 2 9.15 16.77 2.35
N PRO A 3 8.34 17.40 3.21
CA PRO A 3 8.17 16.99 4.61
C PRO A 3 7.75 15.52 4.75
N LEU A 4 8.26 14.84 5.77
CA LEU A 4 8.01 13.40 5.98
C LEU A 4 6.53 13.10 6.22
N GLU A 5 5.79 14.03 6.83
CA GLU A 5 4.35 13.94 7.07
C GLU A 5 3.55 13.98 5.77
N ILE A 6 4.00 14.75 4.77
CA ILE A 6 3.39 14.73 3.44
C ILE A 6 3.67 13.37 2.78
N ILE A 7 4.90 12.87 2.86
CA ILE A 7 5.25 11.55 2.31
C ILE A 7 4.41 10.44 2.96
N GLN A 8 4.21 10.47 4.28
CA GLN A 8 3.36 9.49 4.98
C GLN A 8 1.91 9.53 4.51
N ARG A 9 1.36 10.72 4.25
CA ARG A 9 -0.01 10.86 3.72
C ARG A 9 -0.13 10.34 2.28
N TYR A 10 0.87 10.60 1.44
CA TYR A 10 0.94 9.99 0.11
C TYR A 10 1.06 8.46 0.18
N LEU A 11 1.87 7.93 1.10
CA LEU A 11 2.00 6.50 1.35
C LEU A 11 0.64 5.91 1.76
N ASN A 12 -0.06 6.53 2.71
CA ASN A 12 -1.39 6.10 3.14
C ASN A 12 -2.37 6.05 1.96
N PHE A 13 -2.41 7.11 1.15
CA PHE A 13 -3.30 7.22 0.00
C PHE A 13 -3.00 6.13 -1.06
N HIS A 14 -1.76 6.05 -1.54
CA HIS A 14 -1.41 5.11 -2.61
C HIS A 14 -1.48 3.65 -2.16
N TYR A 15 -1.09 3.34 -0.91
CA TYR A 15 -1.24 2.00 -0.37
C TYR A 15 -2.71 1.59 -0.32
N SER A 16 -3.58 2.39 0.31
CA SER A 16 -5.00 2.06 0.48
C SER A 16 -5.74 1.91 -0.85
N VAL A 17 -5.53 2.83 -1.80
CA VAL A 17 -6.11 2.73 -3.15
C VAL A 17 -5.61 1.49 -3.89
N SER A 18 -4.35 1.09 -3.70
CA SER A 18 -3.81 -0.14 -4.30
C SER A 18 -4.45 -1.40 -3.74
N LEU A 19 -4.87 -1.40 -2.46
CA LEU A 19 -5.55 -2.55 -1.85
C LEU A 19 -6.89 -2.89 -2.51
N ASP A 20 -7.57 -1.88 -3.06
CA ASP A 20 -8.85 -2.06 -3.76
C ASP A 20 -8.69 -2.81 -5.09
N LEU A 21 -7.49 -2.78 -5.70
CA LEU A 21 -7.21 -3.50 -6.96
C LEU A 21 -7.29 -5.02 -6.81
N PHE A 22 -7.20 -5.55 -5.59
CA PHE A 22 -7.32 -6.98 -5.31
C PHE A 22 -8.78 -7.47 -5.30
N GLY A 23 -9.78 -6.58 -5.36
CA GLY A 23 -11.20 -6.93 -5.32
C GLY A 23 -11.72 -7.16 -3.89
N SER A 24 -12.93 -7.71 -3.74
CA SER A 24 -13.47 -8.05 -2.41
C SER A 24 -12.69 -9.18 -1.76
N GLU A 25 -12.69 -9.21 -0.42
CA GLU A 25 -12.00 -10.23 0.40
C GLU A 25 -12.47 -11.65 0.06
N THR A 26 -13.77 -11.81 -0.15
CA THR A 26 -14.40 -13.07 -0.58
C THR A 26 -14.82 -12.98 -2.06
N SER A 27 -14.50 -14.00 -2.85
CA SER A 27 -14.80 -14.01 -4.30
C SER A 27 -14.94 -15.41 -4.88
N THR A 28 -16.12 -15.71 -5.42
CA THR A 28 -16.37 -16.94 -6.20
C THR A 28 -15.61 -16.95 -7.52
N ASN A 29 -15.39 -15.79 -8.15
CA ASN A 29 -14.59 -15.69 -9.37
C ASN A 29 -13.13 -16.08 -9.12
N ALA A 30 -12.53 -15.59 -8.02
CA ALA A 30 -11.17 -15.96 -7.65
C ALA A 30 -11.05 -17.47 -7.38
N ALA A 31 -12.02 -18.04 -6.67
CA ALA A 31 -12.10 -19.48 -6.42
C ALA A 31 -12.16 -20.28 -7.74
N ASN A 32 -13.04 -19.88 -8.66
CA ASN A 32 -13.18 -20.54 -9.96
C ASN A 32 -11.89 -20.47 -10.79
N TYR A 33 -11.19 -19.34 -10.81
CA TYR A 33 -9.92 -19.23 -11.53
C TYR A 33 -8.84 -20.14 -10.95
N TYR A 34 -8.81 -20.30 -9.64
CA TYR A 34 -7.86 -21.17 -8.96
C TYR A 34 -8.15 -22.65 -9.25
N THR A 35 -9.39 -23.09 -9.03
CA THR A 35 -9.81 -24.49 -9.25
C THR A 35 -9.70 -24.90 -10.72
N ALA A 36 -9.92 -23.96 -11.66
CA ALA A 36 -9.71 -24.20 -13.09
C ALA A 36 -8.22 -24.19 -13.53
N GLY A 37 -7.29 -23.90 -12.61
CA GLY A 37 -5.85 -23.83 -12.91
C GLY A 37 -5.41 -22.58 -13.68
N LEU A 38 -6.24 -21.53 -13.72
CA LEU A 38 -5.97 -20.29 -14.47
C LEU A 38 -5.12 -19.30 -13.67
N LYS A 39 -5.27 -19.25 -12.35
CA LYS A 39 -4.55 -18.32 -11.47
C LYS A 39 -4.24 -18.98 -10.12
N GLY A 40 -2.96 -19.27 -9.87
CA GLY A 40 -2.48 -19.75 -8.56
C GLY A 40 -2.24 -18.61 -7.55
N ARG A 41 -1.91 -18.96 -6.30
CA ARG A 41 -1.50 -18.00 -5.27
C ARG A 41 -0.07 -17.54 -5.49
N TRP A 42 0.31 -16.47 -4.79
CA TRP A 42 1.70 -16.04 -4.75
C TRP A 42 2.60 -17.16 -4.24
N GLN A 43 3.66 -17.44 -5.01
CA GLN A 43 4.60 -18.53 -4.74
C GLN A 43 3.92 -19.88 -4.46
N GLU A 44 2.88 -20.22 -5.22
CA GLU A 44 2.08 -21.44 -5.08
C GLU A 44 2.91 -22.69 -4.76
N THR A 45 3.96 -22.97 -5.52
CA THR A 45 4.82 -24.17 -5.36
C THR A 45 5.61 -24.23 -4.04
N ARG A 46 5.66 -23.14 -3.27
CA ARG A 46 6.31 -23.08 -1.95
C ARG A 46 5.32 -23.25 -0.80
N ARG A 47 4.01 -23.17 -1.08
CA ARG A 47 2.97 -23.36 -0.07
C ARG A 47 2.92 -24.85 0.32
N ARG A 48 2.60 -25.09 1.60
CA ARG A 48 2.67 -26.43 2.23
C ARG A 48 1.27 -26.92 2.56
N ASP A 49 0.43 -27.02 1.55
CA ASP A 49 -0.94 -27.52 1.64
C ASP A 49 -1.21 -28.45 0.45
N ASP A 50 -2.47 -28.83 0.25
CA ASP A 50 -2.90 -29.73 -0.82
C ASP A 50 -3.01 -29.05 -2.20
N HIS A 51 -2.80 -27.72 -2.25
CA HIS A 51 -3.02 -26.86 -3.42
C HIS A 51 -4.45 -26.94 -4.00
N GLN A 52 -5.43 -27.44 -3.25
CA GLN A 52 -6.84 -27.51 -3.64
C GLN A 52 -7.73 -26.60 -2.76
N LEU A 53 -7.36 -26.42 -1.49
CA LEU A 53 -7.95 -25.41 -0.58
C LEU A 53 -9.44 -25.58 -0.28
N THR A 54 -9.98 -26.79 -0.51
CA THR A 54 -11.39 -27.11 -0.31
C THR A 54 -11.74 -27.35 1.16
N ASP A 55 -10.77 -27.85 1.94
CA ASP A 55 -10.96 -28.28 3.33
C ASP A 55 -10.28 -27.36 4.35
N THR A 56 -9.87 -26.17 3.92
CA THR A 56 -9.23 -25.16 4.78
C THR A 56 -10.09 -23.91 4.91
N ALA A 57 -9.98 -23.24 6.06
CA ALA A 57 -10.66 -21.98 6.32
C ALA A 57 -9.64 -20.83 6.46
N ALA A 58 -10.08 -19.63 6.09
CA ALA A 58 -9.40 -18.37 6.33
C ALA A 58 -10.25 -17.51 7.27
N VAL A 59 -9.59 -16.81 8.19
CA VAL A 59 -10.23 -15.87 9.10
C VAL A 59 -10.31 -14.50 8.43
N LEU A 60 -11.46 -13.84 8.60
CA LEU A 60 -11.78 -12.56 8.00
C LEU A 60 -12.20 -11.57 9.08
N ASP A 61 -11.46 -10.48 9.22
CA ASP A 61 -11.86 -9.38 10.10
C ASP A 61 -13.00 -8.60 9.48
N LYS A 62 -14.06 -8.37 10.27
CA LYS A 62 -15.28 -7.71 9.84
C LYS A 62 -15.61 -6.55 10.77
N PRO A 63 -15.79 -5.34 10.23
CA PRO A 63 -16.21 -4.20 11.03
C PRO A 63 -17.71 -4.31 11.35
N ASN A 64 -18.05 -4.06 12.61
CA ASN A 64 -19.43 -4.01 13.09
C ASN A 64 -19.93 -2.56 13.14
N ALA A 65 -21.26 -2.40 13.05
CA ALA A 65 -21.89 -1.08 13.09
C ALA A 65 -21.75 -0.35 14.44
N ASP A 66 -21.42 -1.07 15.52
CA ASP A 66 -21.18 -0.52 16.86
C ASP A 66 -19.72 -0.05 17.07
N GLY A 67 -18.90 -0.07 16.02
CA GLY A 67 -17.49 0.34 16.08
C GLY A 67 -16.54 -0.75 16.58
N THR A 68 -17.00 -1.99 16.70
CA THR A 68 -16.17 -3.13 17.11
C THR A 68 -15.75 -4.00 15.92
N TRP A 69 -14.76 -4.86 16.14
CA TRP A 69 -14.34 -5.89 15.19
C TRP A 69 -14.94 -7.25 15.57
N SER A 70 -15.41 -7.98 14.57
CA SER A 70 -15.69 -9.41 14.67
C SER A 70 -14.85 -10.20 13.66
N THR A 71 -14.82 -11.52 13.81
CA THR A 71 -14.15 -12.43 12.87
C THR A 71 -15.18 -13.38 12.26
N ASP A 72 -15.17 -13.51 10.94
CA ASP A 72 -15.89 -14.54 10.20
C ASP A 72 -14.90 -15.58 9.68
N GLU A 73 -15.34 -16.83 9.53
CA GLU A 73 -14.56 -17.89 8.86
C GLU A 73 -15.15 -18.17 7.48
N VAL A 74 -14.28 -18.24 6.47
CA VAL A 74 -14.65 -18.55 5.09
C VAL A 74 -13.72 -19.61 4.52
N GLN A 75 -14.17 -20.40 3.54
CA GLN A 75 -13.28 -21.34 2.88
C GLN A 75 -12.11 -20.61 2.23
N THR A 76 -10.89 -21.13 2.36
CA THR A 76 -9.67 -20.48 1.87
C THR A 76 -9.74 -20.19 0.37
N VAL A 77 -10.36 -21.09 -0.42
CA VAL A 77 -10.54 -20.91 -1.87
C VAL A 77 -11.38 -19.66 -2.20
N LEU A 78 -12.27 -19.22 -1.31
CA LEU A 78 -13.05 -17.99 -1.48
C LEU A 78 -12.26 -16.74 -1.06
N ALA A 79 -11.21 -16.88 -0.25
CA ALA A 79 -10.42 -15.79 0.31
C ALA A 79 -9.14 -15.47 -0.48
N LEU A 80 -9.00 -15.95 -1.72
CA LEU A 80 -7.75 -15.84 -2.49
C LEU A 80 -7.35 -14.40 -2.83
N ASN A 81 -8.33 -13.50 -2.96
CA ASN A 81 -8.05 -12.07 -3.14
C ASN A 81 -7.44 -11.46 -1.88
N LEU A 82 -7.98 -11.82 -0.71
CA LEU A 82 -7.44 -11.39 0.58
C LEU A 82 -6.03 -11.96 0.81
N ASP A 83 -5.81 -13.24 0.48
CA ASP A 83 -4.49 -13.88 0.56
C ASP A 83 -3.45 -13.12 -0.26
N LEU A 84 -3.73 -12.86 -1.55
CA LEU A 84 -2.81 -12.13 -2.41
C LEU A 84 -2.60 -10.68 -1.95
N ARG A 85 -3.63 -10.03 -1.41
CA ARG A 85 -3.50 -8.70 -0.79
C ARG A 85 -2.56 -8.74 0.42
N GLY A 86 -2.65 -9.78 1.24
CA GLY A 86 -1.75 -9.98 2.39
C GLY A 86 -0.29 -10.07 1.98
N GLU A 87 0.00 -10.78 0.89
CA GLU A 87 1.35 -10.90 0.31
C GLU A 87 1.86 -9.54 -0.21
N TYR A 88 1.00 -8.77 -0.89
CA TYR A 88 1.31 -7.40 -1.29
C TYR A 88 1.63 -6.51 -0.08
N THR A 89 0.81 -6.56 0.98
CA THR A 89 1.05 -5.83 2.21
C THR A 89 2.39 -6.23 2.84
N ALA A 90 2.73 -7.53 2.87
CA ALA A 90 4.00 -8.01 3.41
C ALA A 90 5.21 -7.49 2.63
N ASP A 91 5.13 -7.44 1.29
CA ASP A 91 6.19 -6.87 0.45
C ASP A 91 6.33 -5.35 0.67
N CYS A 92 5.22 -4.61 0.72
CA CYS A 92 5.22 -3.18 1.05
C CYS A 92 5.89 -2.89 2.40
N ARG A 93 5.62 -3.72 3.44
CA ARG A 93 6.26 -3.58 4.76
C ARG A 93 7.79 -3.70 4.67
N SER A 94 8.29 -4.57 3.79
CA SER A 94 9.73 -4.69 3.55
C SER A 94 10.32 -3.42 2.93
N GLY A 95 9.58 -2.77 2.03
CA GLY A 95 9.93 -1.44 1.49
C GLY A 95 9.98 -0.37 2.58
N THR A 96 8.93 -0.26 3.41
CA THR A 96 8.87 0.70 4.53
C THR A 96 10.01 0.49 5.52
N LYS A 97 10.38 -0.76 5.82
CA LYS A 97 11.53 -1.08 6.69
C LYS A 97 12.84 -0.52 6.13
N ARG A 98 13.05 -0.56 4.81
CA ARG A 98 14.24 0.02 4.17
C ARG A 98 14.23 1.54 4.25
N TRP A 99 13.08 2.19 4.05
CA TRP A 99 12.97 3.64 4.19
C TRP A 99 13.24 4.10 5.63
N ASN A 100 12.70 3.38 6.62
CA ASN A 100 12.95 3.70 8.03
C ASN A 100 14.42 3.54 8.42
N ARG A 101 15.16 2.60 7.80
CA ARG A 101 16.62 2.50 8.00
C ARG A 101 17.35 3.76 7.54
N ILE A 102 16.93 4.38 6.44
CA ILE A 102 17.52 5.65 5.98
C ILE A 102 17.32 6.74 7.04
N LEU A 103 16.16 6.75 7.70
CA LEU A 103 15.88 7.69 8.80
C LEU A 103 16.71 7.37 10.05
N ASP A 104 16.87 6.08 10.39
CA ASP A 104 17.74 5.62 11.48
C ASP A 104 19.19 6.08 11.27
N ASP A 105 19.74 5.81 10.09
CA ASP A 105 21.12 6.16 9.73
C ASP A 105 21.36 7.69 9.75
N ALA A 106 20.30 8.47 9.52
CA ALA A 106 20.31 9.93 9.61
C ALA A 106 20.01 10.47 11.04
N GLY A 107 19.77 9.60 12.03
CA GLY A 107 19.43 10.01 13.40
C GLY A 107 18.04 10.64 13.57
N ILE A 108 17.13 10.39 12.62
CA ILE A 108 15.77 10.95 12.61
C ILE A 108 14.83 9.97 13.34
N SER A 109 13.96 10.48 14.22
CA SER A 109 13.02 9.66 15.01
C SER A 109 11.70 9.32 14.29
N PHE A 110 11.36 10.04 13.23
CA PHE A 110 10.16 9.78 12.43
C PHE A 110 10.18 8.36 11.83
N ARG A 111 9.05 7.66 11.81
CA ARG A 111 8.93 6.35 11.16
C ARG A 111 7.73 6.34 10.23
N PHE A 112 7.95 5.88 9.01
CA PHE A 112 6.88 5.53 8.10
C PHE A 112 6.19 4.25 8.55
N SER A 113 4.88 4.18 8.39
CA SER A 113 4.06 3.01 8.68
C SER A 113 3.01 2.79 7.59
N LEU A 114 2.69 1.55 7.27
CA LEU A 114 1.50 1.25 6.47
C LEU A 114 0.26 1.36 7.35
N PRO A 115 -0.84 1.97 6.87
CA PRO A 115 -2.10 2.00 7.61
C PRO A 115 -2.74 0.61 7.65
N HIS A 116 -3.74 0.46 8.53
CA HIS A 116 -4.57 -0.73 8.62
C HIS A 116 -5.16 -1.11 7.24
N PRO A 117 -5.24 -2.39 6.85
CA PRO A 117 -5.76 -2.79 5.53
C PRO A 117 -7.22 -2.39 5.24
N GLY A 118 -7.97 -2.03 6.28
CA GLY A 118 -9.32 -1.48 6.17
C GLY A 118 -9.40 0.05 6.02
N PHE A 119 -8.29 0.77 6.21
CA PHE A 119 -8.27 2.24 6.08
C PHE A 119 -8.49 2.67 4.62
N HIS A 120 -9.41 3.62 4.42
CA HIS A 120 -9.65 4.29 3.12
C HIS A 120 -9.89 3.31 1.96
N ARG A 121 -10.88 2.42 2.13
CA ARG A 121 -11.26 1.39 1.15
C ARG A 121 -12.56 1.74 0.43
N GLN A 122 -12.62 1.43 -0.86
CA GLN A 122 -13.83 1.55 -1.69
C GLN A 122 -14.37 0.20 -2.17
N VAL A 123 -13.62 -0.89 -1.94
CA VAL A 123 -13.99 -2.24 -2.35
C VAL A 123 -13.95 -3.19 -1.16
N GLY A 124 -14.89 -4.14 -1.11
CA GLY A 124 -14.93 -5.21 -0.12
C GLY A 124 -15.66 -4.84 1.18
N LEU A 125 -15.44 -5.62 2.22
CA LEU A 125 -16.16 -5.52 3.49
C LEU A 125 -15.96 -4.19 4.23
N ASN A 126 -14.82 -3.54 3.99
CA ASN A 126 -14.47 -2.28 4.64
C ASN A 126 -14.90 -1.06 3.81
N ALA A 127 -15.54 -1.26 2.66
CA ALA A 127 -16.04 -0.16 1.83
C ALA A 127 -17.13 0.62 2.57
N GLY A 128 -16.97 1.94 2.64
CA GLY A 128 -17.90 2.82 3.36
C GLY A 128 -17.78 2.80 4.89
N VAL A 129 -16.81 2.08 5.45
CA VAL A 129 -16.51 2.10 6.89
C VAL A 129 -15.33 3.02 7.16
N HIS A 130 -15.47 3.92 8.12
CA HIS A 130 -14.36 4.79 8.52
C HIS A 130 -13.46 4.08 9.52
N ILE A 131 -12.33 3.58 9.04
CA ILE A 131 -11.31 2.91 9.85
C ILE A 131 -10.05 3.77 9.83
N THR A 132 -9.51 4.14 11.00
CA THR A 132 -8.28 4.96 11.11
C THR A 132 -7.05 4.17 10.64
N PRO A 133 -5.90 4.83 10.36
CA PRO A 133 -4.66 4.13 10.03
C PRO A 133 -4.22 3.09 11.07
N GLU A 134 -4.61 3.28 12.33
CA GLU A 134 -4.30 2.39 13.45
C GLU A 134 -5.29 1.22 13.57
N GLY A 135 -6.41 1.25 12.86
CA GLY A 135 -7.41 0.17 12.84
C GLY A 135 -8.65 0.41 13.70
N SER A 136 -8.81 1.59 14.28
CA SER A 136 -10.03 1.93 15.04
C SER A 136 -11.18 2.26 14.08
N ILE A 137 -12.37 1.70 14.32
CA ILE A 137 -13.58 2.09 13.60
C ILE A 137 -14.15 3.33 14.26
N VAL A 138 -14.45 4.36 13.48
CA VAL A 138 -14.92 5.67 13.97
C VAL A 138 -16.17 6.12 13.22
N ASP A 139 -16.88 7.09 13.79
CA ASP A 139 -17.99 7.74 13.09
C ASP A 139 -17.49 8.73 12.01
N GLU A 140 -18.41 9.14 11.13
CA GLU A 140 -18.14 10.11 10.05
C GLU A 140 -17.59 11.44 10.59
N ALA A 141 -18.13 11.94 11.70
CA ALA A 141 -17.70 13.22 12.27
C ALA A 141 -16.24 13.17 12.72
N THR A 142 -15.84 12.09 13.39
CA THR A 142 -14.47 11.84 13.82
C THR A 142 -13.54 11.63 12.62
N TRP A 143 -14.01 10.91 11.60
CA TRP A 143 -13.29 10.70 10.35
C TRP A 143 -12.97 12.02 9.66
N GLU A 144 -13.98 12.84 9.36
CA GLU A 144 -13.80 14.09 8.62
C GLU A 144 -12.97 15.12 9.41
N ALA A 145 -13.10 15.15 10.73
CA ALA A 145 -12.25 15.99 11.58
C ALA A 145 -10.75 15.64 11.50
N ASN A 146 -10.42 14.37 11.24
CA ASN A 146 -9.05 13.86 11.25
C ASN A 146 -8.49 13.51 9.87
N ARG A 147 -9.32 13.39 8.84
CA ARG A 147 -8.94 12.92 7.49
C ARG A 147 -7.72 13.63 6.92
N LYS A 148 -7.62 14.94 7.10
CA LYS A 148 -6.48 15.78 6.67
C LYS A 148 -5.13 15.42 7.30
N ARG A 149 -5.14 14.70 8.42
CA ARG A 149 -3.95 14.17 9.09
C ARG A 149 -3.45 12.88 8.43
N TRP A 150 -4.34 12.15 7.74
CA TRP A 150 -4.04 10.82 7.21
C TRP A 150 -3.90 10.79 5.69
N LEU A 151 -4.58 11.68 4.97
CA LEU A 151 -4.58 11.76 3.51
C LEU A 151 -4.11 13.13 3.01
N PRO A 152 -3.49 13.21 1.82
CA PRO A 152 -3.02 14.47 1.27
C PRO A 152 -4.15 15.48 1.10
N THR A 153 -3.93 16.71 1.55
CA THR A 153 -4.85 17.83 1.35
C THR A 153 -4.60 18.53 0.01
N SER A 154 -5.52 19.40 -0.42
CA SER A 154 -5.29 20.27 -1.57
C SER A 154 -4.03 21.14 -1.42
N GLU A 155 -3.72 21.59 -0.19
CA GLU A 155 -2.51 22.34 0.13
C GLU A 155 -1.26 21.48 -0.01
N ASP A 156 -1.28 20.23 0.48
CA ASP A 156 -0.17 19.28 0.31
C ASP A 156 0.11 19.03 -1.18
N LEU A 157 -0.95 18.76 -1.96
CA LEU A 157 -0.85 18.52 -3.40
C LEU A 157 -0.30 19.75 -4.15
N ALA A 158 -0.75 20.95 -3.78
CA ALA A 158 -0.28 22.20 -4.36
C ALA A 158 1.20 22.45 -4.03
N PHE A 159 1.61 22.20 -2.78
CA PHE A 159 3.00 22.30 -2.36
C PHE A 159 3.89 21.30 -3.11
N VAL A 160 3.50 20.03 -3.20
CA VAL A 160 4.30 19.04 -3.96
C VAL A 160 4.39 19.45 -5.43
N ARG A 161 3.28 19.90 -6.04
CA ARG A 161 3.27 20.38 -7.43
C ARG A 161 4.20 21.56 -7.66
N SER A 162 4.30 22.50 -6.72
CA SER A 162 5.19 23.66 -6.87
C SER A 162 6.68 23.29 -6.85
N LEU A 163 7.04 22.08 -6.41
CA LEU A 163 8.41 21.56 -6.50
C LEU A 163 8.72 20.89 -7.85
N MET A 164 7.71 20.57 -8.65
CA MET A 164 7.83 19.77 -9.88
C MET A 164 8.33 20.59 -11.06
N HIS A 165 9.57 21.10 -10.95
CA HIS A 165 10.27 21.78 -12.03
C HIS A 165 11.27 20.82 -12.70
N PRO A 166 11.22 20.67 -14.04
CA PRO A 166 12.14 19.77 -14.74
C PRO A 166 13.58 20.30 -14.69
N VAL A 167 14.53 19.37 -14.54
CA VAL A 167 15.98 19.63 -14.61
C VAL A 167 16.55 18.70 -15.67
N TYR A 168 16.99 19.28 -16.80
CA TYR A 168 17.51 18.53 -17.95
C TYR A 168 19.04 18.53 -18.03
N GLU A 169 19.71 19.31 -17.19
CA GLU A 169 21.17 19.39 -17.19
C GLU A 169 21.80 18.09 -16.68
N ARG A 170 22.76 17.55 -17.42
CA ARG A 170 23.46 16.32 -17.06
C ARG A 170 24.14 16.47 -15.70
N GLY A 171 24.05 15.42 -14.88
CA GLY A 171 24.64 15.43 -13.54
C GLY A 171 23.92 16.35 -12.54
N LYS A 172 22.76 16.93 -12.88
CA LYS A 172 21.93 17.69 -11.93
C LYS A 172 20.62 16.99 -11.63
N ILE A 173 20.14 17.19 -10.40
CA ILE A 173 18.86 16.67 -9.90
C ILE A 173 18.07 17.82 -9.29
N ALA A 174 16.74 17.77 -9.40
CA ALA A 174 15.85 18.73 -8.75
C ALA A 174 16.01 18.67 -7.22
N GLY A 175 16.05 19.83 -6.55
CA GLY A 175 16.39 19.93 -5.12
C GLY A 175 15.40 19.28 -4.13
N TRP A 176 14.36 18.60 -4.60
CA TRP A 176 13.43 17.84 -3.78
C TRP A 176 13.77 16.34 -3.68
N ILE A 177 14.73 15.84 -4.47
CA ILE A 177 15.17 14.44 -4.46
C ILE A 177 16.70 14.36 -4.49
N ALA A 178 17.26 13.36 -3.81
CA ALA A 178 18.70 13.10 -3.82
C ALA A 178 19.13 12.40 -5.12
N PRO A 179 20.39 12.55 -5.58
CA PRO A 179 20.91 11.77 -6.69
C PRO A 179 20.90 10.27 -6.37
N PRO A 180 20.73 9.41 -7.39
CA PRO A 180 20.80 7.97 -7.20
C PRO A 180 22.23 7.55 -6.83
N ALA A 181 22.37 6.45 -6.08
CA ALA A 181 23.67 5.92 -5.70
C ALA A 181 24.49 5.39 -6.89
N ASN A 182 23.82 4.91 -7.94
CA ASN A 182 24.43 4.37 -9.15
C ASN A 182 23.68 4.87 -10.39
N GLY A 183 24.39 4.94 -11.52
CA GLY A 183 23.76 5.10 -12.83
C GLY A 183 23.19 3.78 -13.37
N ILE A 184 22.79 3.77 -14.65
CA ILE A 184 22.10 2.63 -15.28
C ILE A 184 23.05 1.94 -16.26
N ASN A 185 23.06 0.60 -16.28
CA ASN A 185 23.85 -0.23 -17.21
C ASN A 185 25.37 0.11 -17.22
N GLY A 186 25.93 0.32 -16.03
CA GLY A 186 27.35 0.67 -15.86
C GLY A 186 27.72 2.09 -16.30
N GLN A 187 26.76 2.87 -16.80
CA GLN A 187 26.99 4.26 -17.14
C GLN A 187 26.98 5.14 -15.88
N PRO A 188 27.75 6.24 -15.85
CA PRO A 188 27.79 7.15 -14.72
C PRO A 188 26.48 7.94 -14.58
N PHE A 189 26.29 8.58 -13.43
CA PHE A 189 25.09 9.38 -13.15
C PHE A 189 24.90 10.57 -14.12
N ASP A 190 25.99 11.15 -14.62
CA ASP A 190 25.99 12.27 -15.57
C ASP A 190 25.99 11.84 -17.05
N TYR A 191 25.79 10.54 -17.33
CA TYR A 191 25.60 10.04 -18.68
C TYR A 191 24.38 10.68 -19.37
N GLU A 192 24.45 10.82 -20.69
CA GLU A 192 23.32 11.30 -21.49
C GLU A 192 22.28 10.19 -21.67
N TYR A 193 21.37 10.06 -20.70
CA TYR A 193 20.32 9.04 -20.73
C TYR A 193 19.22 9.29 -21.76
N VAL A 194 19.03 10.55 -22.18
CA VAL A 194 17.98 10.95 -23.12
C VAL A 194 18.56 11.95 -24.11
N HIS A 195 18.34 11.68 -25.41
CA HIS A 195 18.61 12.63 -26.48
C HIS A 195 17.30 13.33 -26.83
N LEU A 196 17.21 14.64 -26.55
CA LEU A 196 16.08 15.45 -26.94
C LEU A 196 16.27 15.93 -28.39
N PRO A 197 15.20 15.93 -29.21
CA PRO A 197 15.23 16.46 -30.57
C PRO A 197 15.38 18.00 -30.60
#